data_AF-A0A2I3STV2-F1
#
_entry.id   AF-A0A2I3STV2-F1
#
_cell.length_a   1.000
_cell.length_b   1.000
_cell.length_c   1.000
_cell.angle_alpha   90.00
_cell.angle_beta   90.00
_cell.angle_gamma   90.00
#
_symmetry.space_group_name_H-M   'P 1'
#
loop_
_entity.id
_entity.type
_entity.pdbx_description
1 polymer ?
#
loop_
_entity_poly.entity_id
_entity_poly.type
_entity_poly.pdbx_seq_one_letter_code
_entity_poly.pdbx_strand_id
1 'polypeptide(L)'
;MLFGVKDIALLEHGCKALEVDSYKSLMILGIPEDCNHEEFEEIIRLPLKPLGKFEVAGKAYLEEDKSKAAIIQLTEDINYAVVPREIKGKGGVWRVVYMPRKQDIEFLTKLNLFLQSEGRTVEDMARVLRQELCPPATGPRELPARKCSVPGLGEKPEAGATVQMDVVPPLDSSEKESKAGVGKRGKRKNKKNRRRRHASDKKL
;
A
#
# COMPACT_ATOMS: atom_id res chain seq x y z
N MET A 1 7.01 -5.87 -8.49
CA MET A 1 5.65 -5.33 -8.34
C MET A 1 5.21 -4.80 -9.67
N LEU A 2 4.15 -5.38 -10.23
CA LEU A 2 3.43 -4.78 -11.34
C LEU A 2 2.04 -4.53 -10.77
N PHE A 3 1.63 -3.27 -10.65
CA PHE A 3 0.21 -3.00 -10.79
C PHE A 3 -0.24 -3.70 -12.07
N GLY A 4 -1.39 -4.37 -12.04
CA GLY A 4 -1.91 -4.96 -13.27
C GLY A 4 -1.95 -3.85 -14.32
N VAL A 5 -1.50 -4.12 -15.54
CA VAL A 5 -1.57 -3.14 -16.65
C VAL A 5 -3.01 -2.60 -16.79
N LYS A 6 -3.98 -3.45 -16.44
CA LYS A 6 -5.41 -3.15 -16.29
C LYS A 6 -5.71 -2.05 -15.26
N ASP A 7 -5.13 -2.13 -14.06
CA ASP A 7 -5.39 -1.19 -12.97
C ASP A 7 -4.90 0.22 -13.33
N ILE A 8 -3.74 0.31 -13.99
CA ILE A 8 -3.18 1.58 -14.47
C ILE A 8 -4.07 2.17 -15.56
N ALA A 9 -4.51 1.35 -16.52
CA ALA A 9 -5.44 1.81 -17.56
C ALA A 9 -6.77 2.29 -16.96
N LEU A 10 -7.29 1.59 -15.94
CA LEU A 10 -8.51 1.99 -15.26
C LEU A 10 -8.35 3.35 -14.55
N LEU A 11 -7.22 3.57 -13.86
CA LEU A 11 -6.90 4.89 -13.30
C LEU A 11 -6.85 5.96 -14.39
N GLU A 12 -6.17 5.69 -15.51
CA GLU A 12 -6.06 6.65 -16.62
C GLU A 12 -7.43 7.06 -17.19
N HIS A 13 -8.26 6.06 -17.47
CA HIS A 13 -9.60 6.28 -18.02
C HIS A 13 -10.50 7.00 -17.02
N GLY A 14 -10.42 6.63 -15.74
CA GLY A 14 -11.19 7.29 -14.68
C GLY A 14 -10.76 8.75 -14.47
N CYS A 15 -9.45 9.03 -14.46
CA CYS A 15 -8.95 10.40 -14.39
C CYS A 15 -9.41 11.23 -15.59
N LYS A 16 -9.37 10.65 -16.80
CA LYS A 16 -9.85 11.30 -18.02
C LYS A 16 -11.36 11.59 -17.98
N ALA A 17 -12.16 10.69 -17.41
CA ALA A 17 -13.60 10.87 -17.27
C ALA A 17 -13.97 11.93 -16.22
N LEU A 18 -13.14 12.10 -15.18
CA LEU A 18 -13.32 13.10 -14.12
C LEU A 18 -12.60 14.42 -14.42
N GLU A 19 -11.91 14.54 -15.56
CA GLU A 19 -11.10 15.71 -15.94
C GLU A 19 -10.03 16.09 -14.91
N VAL A 20 -9.45 15.08 -14.23
CA VAL A 20 -8.35 15.26 -13.27
C VAL A 20 -7.01 14.77 -13.83
N ASP A 21 -5.90 15.31 -13.34
CA ASP A 21 -4.56 14.93 -13.76
C ASP A 21 -4.17 13.55 -13.20
N SER A 22 -3.91 12.59 -14.09
CA SER A 22 -3.54 11.20 -13.73
C SER A 22 -2.22 11.09 -12.96
N TYR A 23 -1.27 12.02 -13.13
CA TYR A 23 0.01 12.03 -12.40
C TYR A 23 -0.09 12.73 -11.04
N LYS A 24 -1.19 13.43 -10.78
CA LYS A 24 -1.56 14.00 -9.47
C LYS A 24 -2.72 13.27 -8.83
N SER A 25 -3.05 12.08 -9.34
CA SER A 25 -4.16 11.28 -8.84
C SER A 25 -3.73 9.85 -8.56
N LEU A 26 -4.40 9.23 -7.60
CA LEU A 26 -4.28 7.82 -7.29
C LEU A 26 -5.66 7.19 -7.18
N MET A 27 -5.75 5.88 -7.36
CA MET A 27 -6.98 5.12 -7.24
C MET A 27 -6.84 4.08 -6.13
N ILE A 28 -7.86 3.98 -5.30
CA ILE A 28 -7.98 2.95 -4.28
C ILE A 28 -8.98 1.90 -4.77
N LEU A 29 -8.55 0.64 -4.77
CA LEU A 29 -9.33 -0.54 -5.17
C LEU A 29 -9.66 -1.44 -3.98
N GLY A 30 -10.74 -2.21 -4.07
CA GLY A 30 -11.14 -3.19 -3.06
C GLY A 30 -11.97 -2.59 -1.91
N ILE A 31 -12.59 -1.44 -2.13
CA ILE A 31 -13.46 -0.82 -1.13
C ILE A 31 -14.79 -1.58 -1.14
N PRO A 32 -15.29 -2.12 -0.01
CA PRO A 32 -16.50 -2.91 -0.04
C PRO A 32 -17.74 -2.02 -0.23
N GLU A 33 -18.83 -2.60 -0.76
CA GLU A 33 -20.04 -1.85 -1.10
C GLU A 33 -20.72 -1.19 0.11
N ASP A 34 -20.62 -1.81 1.28
CA ASP A 34 -21.15 -1.32 2.54
C ASP A 34 -20.29 -0.23 3.20
N CYS A 35 -19.17 0.18 2.56
CA CYS A 35 -18.37 1.31 3.03
C CYS A 35 -19.01 2.64 2.61
N ASN A 36 -19.37 3.44 3.62
CA ASN A 36 -19.93 4.78 3.43
C ASN A 36 -18.85 5.81 3.07
N HIS A 37 -19.29 6.99 2.60
CA HIS A 37 -18.37 8.04 2.19
C HIS A 37 -17.53 8.57 3.37
N GLU A 38 -18.16 8.88 4.51
CA GLU A 38 -17.47 9.38 5.70
C GLU A 38 -16.47 8.35 6.27
N GLU A 39 -16.90 7.09 6.41
CA GLU A 39 -16.03 5.99 6.85
C GLU A 39 -14.81 5.84 5.95
N PHE A 40 -15.02 5.87 4.63
CA PHE A 40 -13.95 5.78 3.65
C PHE A 40 -12.94 6.92 3.84
N GLU A 41 -13.41 8.16 3.95
CA GLU A 41 -12.53 9.34 4.11
C GLU A 41 -11.71 9.28 5.40
N GLU A 42 -12.31 8.84 6.51
CA GLU A 42 -11.60 8.67 7.78
C GLU A 42 -10.49 7.62 7.69
N ILE A 43 -10.75 6.50 7.02
CA ILE A 43 -9.78 5.41 6.84
C ILE A 43 -8.59 5.88 6.00
N ILE A 44 -8.83 6.60 4.91
CA ILE A 44 -7.75 7.05 4.00
C ILE A 44 -7.01 8.28 4.53
N ARG A 45 -7.57 9.00 5.50
CA ARG A 45 -6.97 10.22 6.04
C ARG A 45 -5.61 9.99 6.66
N LEU A 46 -5.44 8.92 7.44
CA LEU A 46 -4.17 8.64 8.10
C LEU A 46 -3.08 8.18 7.11
N PRO A 47 -3.34 7.20 6.22
CA PRO A 47 -2.34 6.73 5.25
C PRO A 47 -1.97 7.76 4.19
N LEU A 48 -2.90 8.63 3.78
CA LEU A 48 -2.65 9.64 2.75
C LEU A 48 -2.20 10.99 3.32
N LYS A 49 -2.22 11.18 4.64
CA LYS A 49 -1.71 12.40 5.30
C LYS A 49 -0.31 12.83 4.82
N PRO A 50 0.67 11.92 4.62
CA PRO A 50 2.01 12.28 4.13
C PRO A 50 2.02 12.81 2.69
N LEU A 51 0.98 12.54 1.90
CA LEU A 51 0.83 13.02 0.53
C LEU A 51 0.27 14.45 0.46
N GLY A 52 -0.07 15.03 1.62
CA GLY A 52 -0.55 16.40 1.72
C GLY A 52 -2.06 16.51 1.57
N LYS A 53 -2.53 17.57 0.90
CA LYS A 53 -3.95 17.85 0.70
C LYS A 53 -4.49 17.01 -0.45
N PHE A 54 -5.58 16.31 -0.19
CA PHE A 54 -6.25 15.46 -1.16
C PHE A 54 -7.76 15.64 -1.12
N GLU A 55 -8.42 15.32 -2.23
CA GLU A 55 -9.88 15.32 -2.40
C GLU A 55 -10.31 14.04 -3.13
N VAL A 56 -11.49 13.52 -2.79
CA VAL A 56 -12.06 12.36 -3.49
C VAL A 56 -12.74 12.85 -4.77
N ALA A 57 -12.08 12.68 -5.92
CA ALA A 57 -12.57 13.16 -7.21
C ALA A 57 -13.77 12.34 -7.72
N GLY A 58 -13.81 11.03 -7.43
CA GLY A 58 -14.91 10.19 -7.88
C GLY A 58 -14.87 8.78 -7.30
N LYS A 59 -16.01 8.11 -7.34
CA LYS A 59 -16.15 6.69 -6.95
C LYS A 59 -16.85 5.94 -8.07
N ALA A 60 -16.39 4.73 -8.35
CA ALA A 60 -16.95 3.83 -9.34
C ALA A 60 -17.16 2.45 -8.72
N TYR A 61 -18.11 1.69 -9.24
CA TYR A 61 -18.28 0.29 -8.87
C TYR A 61 -17.62 -0.59 -9.94
N LEU A 62 -16.78 -1.52 -9.52
CA LEU A 62 -16.14 -2.51 -10.37
C LEU A 62 -16.89 -3.83 -10.19
N GLU A 63 -17.59 -4.24 -11.24
CA GLU A 63 -18.38 -5.47 -11.25
C GLU A 63 -17.49 -6.73 -11.21
N GLU A 64 -16.32 -6.70 -11.86
CA GLU A 64 -15.35 -7.81 -11.87
C GLU A 64 -14.88 -8.18 -10.46
N ASP A 65 -14.62 -7.16 -9.63
CA ASP A 65 -14.14 -7.33 -8.26
C ASP A 65 -15.26 -7.26 -7.21
N LYS A 66 -16.51 -7.02 -7.62
CA LYS A 66 -17.67 -6.73 -6.75
C LYS A 66 -17.34 -5.73 -5.63
N SER A 67 -16.59 -4.69 -5.99
CA SER A 67 -16.08 -3.71 -5.04
C SER A 67 -16.09 -2.32 -5.66
N LYS A 68 -16.04 -1.30 -4.81
CA LYS A 68 -15.91 0.10 -5.21
C LYS A 68 -14.43 0.44 -5.41
N ALA A 69 -14.21 1.33 -6.37
CA ALA A 69 -12.96 2.06 -6.55
C ALA A 69 -13.20 3.55 -6.28
N ALA A 70 -12.17 4.23 -5.78
CA ALA A 70 -12.21 5.67 -5.56
C ALA A 70 -10.97 6.32 -6.15
N ILE A 71 -11.15 7.40 -6.91
CA ILE A 71 -10.07 8.24 -7.43
C ILE A 71 -9.90 9.41 -6.48
N ILE A 72 -8.65 9.64 -6.10
CA ILE A 72 -8.23 10.67 -5.17
C ILE A 72 -7.30 11.61 -5.91
N GLN A 73 -7.67 12.88 -5.95
CA GLN A 73 -6.88 13.95 -6.52
C GLN A 73 -6.03 14.59 -5.42
N LEU A 74 -4.76 14.80 -5.69
CA LEU A 74 -3.84 15.53 -4.84
C LEU A 74 -3.68 16.96 -5.33
N THR A 75 -3.50 17.88 -4.39
CA THR A 75 -3.20 19.28 -4.73
C THR A 75 -1.78 19.43 -5.28
N GLU A 76 -0.85 18.63 -4.76
CA GLU A 76 0.57 18.61 -5.10
C GLU A 76 0.92 17.36 -5.92
N ASP A 77 2.12 17.33 -6.49
CA ASP A 77 2.63 16.15 -7.20
C ASP A 77 2.81 14.96 -6.25
N ILE A 78 2.58 13.74 -6.77
CA ILE A 78 2.67 12.52 -5.97
C ILE A 78 4.11 12.29 -5.50
N ASN A 79 4.33 12.29 -4.19
CA ASN A 79 5.57 11.80 -3.61
C ASN A 79 5.55 10.27 -3.50
N TYR A 80 6.01 9.59 -4.54
CA TYR A 80 6.04 8.12 -4.64
C TYR A 80 6.77 7.40 -3.50
N ALA A 81 7.63 8.08 -2.73
CA ALA A 81 8.36 7.47 -1.61
C ALA A 81 7.45 7.22 -0.40
N VAL A 82 6.36 7.97 -0.27
CA VAL A 82 5.45 7.90 0.90
C VAL A 82 4.08 7.33 0.53
N VAL A 83 3.83 6.99 -0.73
CA VAL A 83 2.57 6.38 -1.16
C VAL A 83 2.46 4.97 -0.57
N PRO A 84 1.47 4.70 0.29
CA PRO A 84 1.24 3.35 0.78
C PRO A 84 0.79 2.46 -0.39
N ARG A 85 1.32 1.25 -0.49
CA ARG A 85 0.86 0.27 -1.50
C ARG A 85 -0.52 -0.29 -1.17
N GLU A 86 -0.78 -0.39 0.12
CA GLU A 86 -1.94 -1.05 0.70
C GLU A 86 -2.43 -0.24 1.90
N ILE A 87 -3.75 -0.11 2.02
CA ILE A 87 -4.41 0.57 3.11
C ILE A 87 -5.31 -0.45 3.82
N LYS A 88 -5.18 -0.56 5.14
CA LYS A 88 -6.11 -1.38 5.93
C LYS A 88 -7.41 -0.62 6.08
N GLY A 89 -8.48 -1.12 5.48
CA GLY A 89 -9.80 -0.51 5.52
C GLY A 89 -10.90 -1.50 5.88
N LYS A 90 -12.14 -1.05 5.70
CA LYS A 90 -13.32 -1.91 5.88
C LYS A 90 -13.27 -3.05 4.86
N GLY A 91 -13.61 -4.27 5.27
CA GLY A 91 -13.60 -5.43 4.38
C GLY A 91 -12.21 -5.94 4.00
N GLY A 92 -11.13 -5.40 4.58
CA GLY A 92 -9.78 -5.94 4.43
C GLY A 92 -8.75 -4.93 3.93
N VAL A 93 -7.89 -5.36 3.02
CA VAL A 93 -6.80 -4.56 2.47
C VAL A 93 -7.23 -3.93 1.16
N TRP A 94 -7.14 -2.61 1.07
CA TRP A 94 -7.38 -1.85 -0.14
C TRP A 94 -6.07 -1.58 -0.86
N ARG A 95 -6.03 -1.79 -2.17
CA ARG A 95 -4.84 -1.54 -2.98
C ARG A 95 -4.82 -0.12 -3.49
N VAL A 96 -3.64 0.50 -3.50
CA VAL A 96 -3.45 1.87 -4.00
C VAL A 96 -2.70 1.81 -5.32
N VAL A 97 -3.31 2.33 -6.37
CA VAL A 97 -2.81 2.38 -7.74
C VAL A 97 -2.49 3.83 -8.09
N TYR A 98 -1.35 4.07 -8.72
CA TYR A 98 -0.92 5.40 -9.16
C TYR A 98 -0.14 5.30 -10.47
N MET A 99 -0.05 6.39 -11.21
CA MET A 99 0.71 6.43 -12.44
C MET A 99 2.21 6.22 -12.17
N PRO A 100 2.91 5.34 -12.90
CA PRO A 100 4.35 5.22 -12.77
C PRO A 100 5.05 6.52 -13.18
N ARG A 101 6.25 6.78 -12.63
CA ARG A 101 7.02 7.97 -13.02
C ARG A 101 7.37 7.88 -14.50
N LYS A 102 7.34 8.99 -15.22
CA LYS A 102 7.73 9.04 -16.64
C LYS A 102 9.14 8.46 -16.88
N GLN A 103 10.07 8.77 -15.99
CA GLN A 103 11.43 8.22 -16.02
C GLN A 103 11.46 6.70 -15.88
N ASP A 104 10.59 6.13 -15.03
CA ASP A 104 10.49 4.68 -14.85
C ASP A 104 9.95 4.01 -16.12
N ILE A 105 9.00 4.64 -16.81
CA ILE A 105 8.45 4.14 -18.09
C ILE A 105 9.53 4.15 -19.18
N GLU A 106 10.29 5.24 -19.28
CA GLU A 106 11.40 5.35 -20.24
C GLU A 106 12.50 4.33 -19.96
N PHE A 107 12.88 4.17 -18.69
CA PHE A 107 13.81 3.13 -18.26
C PHE A 107 13.28 1.74 -18.60
N LEU A 108 12.02 1.48 -18.23
CA LEU A 108 11.14 0.39 -18.67
C LEU A 108 11.41 -0.05 -20.11
N THR A 109 11.18 0.92 -20.98
CA THR A 109 11.19 0.76 -22.43
C THR A 109 12.60 0.48 -22.94
N LYS A 110 13.59 1.25 -22.46
CA LYS A 110 15.00 1.08 -22.86
C LYS A 110 15.55 -0.27 -22.41
N LEU A 111 15.25 -0.69 -21.18
CA LEU A 111 15.64 -2.00 -20.66
C LEU A 111 15.01 -3.12 -21.47
N ASN A 112 13.71 -3.04 -21.78
CA ASN A 112 13.05 -4.03 -22.61
C ASN A 112 13.69 -4.12 -24.02
N LEU A 113 14.01 -2.98 -24.65
CA LEU A 113 14.68 -2.95 -25.94
C LEU A 113 16.09 -3.56 -25.89
N PHE A 114 16.86 -3.25 -24.84
CA PHE A 114 18.18 -3.83 -24.61
C PHE A 114 18.11 -5.35 -24.46
N LEU A 115 17.19 -5.86 -23.65
CA LEU A 115 17.02 -7.30 -23.47
C LEU A 115 16.64 -7.99 -24.78
N GLN A 116 15.75 -7.39 -25.57
CA GLN A 116 15.41 -7.89 -26.90
C GLN A 116 16.64 -7.94 -27.83
N SER A 117 17.53 -6.94 -27.79
CA SER A 117 18.76 -6.96 -28.58
C SER A 117 19.73 -8.06 -28.16
N GLU A 118 19.72 -8.46 -26.88
CA GLU A 118 20.52 -9.55 -26.32
C GLU A 118 19.84 -10.92 -26.43
N GLY A 119 18.65 -11.00 -27.05
CA GLY A 119 17.85 -12.23 -27.12
C GLY A 119 17.39 -12.73 -25.74
N ARG A 120 17.25 -11.83 -24.78
CA ARG A 120 16.80 -12.10 -23.40
C ARG A 120 15.42 -11.50 -23.17
N THR A 121 14.73 -12.01 -22.17
CA THR A 121 13.43 -11.49 -21.73
C THR A 121 13.53 -10.85 -20.34
N VAL A 122 12.53 -10.03 -19.99
CA VAL A 122 12.40 -9.48 -18.63
C VAL A 122 12.26 -10.61 -17.59
N GLU A 123 11.68 -11.74 -17.98
CA GLU A 123 11.55 -12.92 -17.12
C GLU A 123 12.91 -13.56 -16.81
N ASP A 124 13.82 -13.58 -17.78
CA ASP A 124 15.21 -14.05 -17.58
C ASP A 124 15.96 -13.15 -16.59
N MET A 125 15.88 -11.83 -16.75
CA MET A 125 16.45 -10.90 -15.76
C MET A 125 15.83 -11.09 -14.38
N ALA A 126 14.50 -11.21 -14.29
CA ALA A 126 13.82 -11.43 -13.02
C ALA A 126 14.28 -12.75 -12.35
N ARG A 127 14.56 -13.80 -13.14
CA ARG A 127 15.11 -15.07 -12.64
C ARG A 127 16.52 -14.88 -12.05
N VAL A 128 17.40 -14.17 -12.76
CA VAL A 128 18.77 -13.87 -12.29
C VAL A 128 18.72 -13.03 -11.00
N LEU A 129 17.96 -11.94 -10.99
CA LEU A 129 17.84 -11.08 -9.82
C LEU A 129 17.30 -11.83 -8.59
N ARG A 130 16.35 -12.76 -8.78
CA ARG A 130 15.87 -13.62 -7.70
C ARG A 130 16.95 -14.53 -7.12
N GLN A 131 17.87 -15.03 -7.95
CA GLN A 131 18.99 -15.87 -7.48
C GLN A 131 20.02 -15.04 -6.71
N GLU A 132 20.32 -13.83 -7.17
CA GLU A 132 21.28 -12.94 -6.50
C GLU A 132 20.74 -12.36 -5.17
N LEU A 133 19.45 -12.02 -5.12
CA LEU A 133 18.82 -11.41 -3.94
C LEU A 133 18.33 -12.42 -2.90
N CYS A 134 18.25 -13.70 -3.25
CA CYS A 134 18.03 -14.81 -2.33
C CYS A 134 19.11 -15.85 -2.60
N PRO A 135 20.33 -15.69 -2.02
CA PRO A 135 21.33 -16.74 -2.13
C PRO A 135 20.71 -18.02 -1.58
N PRO A 136 20.89 -19.18 -2.25
CA PRO A 136 20.42 -20.44 -1.70
C PRO A 136 21.01 -20.56 -0.31
N ALA A 137 20.13 -20.74 0.69
CA ALA A 137 20.54 -21.10 2.03
C ALA A 137 21.39 -22.37 1.89
N THR A 138 22.69 -22.17 1.82
CA THR A 138 23.65 -23.26 1.75
C THR A 138 23.64 -23.82 3.15
N GLY A 139 22.73 -24.78 3.38
CA GLY A 139 22.84 -25.69 4.51
C GLY A 139 24.26 -26.26 4.52
N PRO A 140 24.81 -26.59 5.70
CA PRO A 140 26.19 -27.02 5.82
C PRO A 140 26.45 -28.15 4.84
N ARG A 141 27.27 -27.88 3.81
CA ARG A 141 27.83 -28.93 2.97
C ARG A 141 28.68 -29.78 3.89
N GLU A 142 28.14 -30.93 4.26
CA GLU A 142 28.81 -31.94 5.05
C GLU A 142 30.12 -32.31 4.34
N LEU A 143 31.24 -31.86 4.90
CA LEU A 143 32.56 -32.31 4.49
C LEU A 143 32.64 -33.81 4.81
N PRO A 144 33.12 -34.66 3.90
CA PRO A 144 33.12 -36.10 4.13
C PRO A 144 34.01 -36.40 5.34
N ALA A 145 33.40 -36.91 6.39
CA ALA A 145 34.04 -37.27 7.64
C ALA A 145 35.16 -38.28 7.37
N ARG A 146 36.42 -37.81 7.47
CA ARG A 146 37.58 -38.70 7.60
C ARG A 146 37.44 -39.40 8.95
N LYS A 147 37.28 -40.71 8.88
CA LYS A 147 37.19 -41.61 10.04
C LYS A 147 38.56 -41.63 10.73
N CYS A 148 38.67 -40.98 11.89
CA CYS A 148 39.75 -41.29 12.83
C CYS A 148 39.26 -42.41 13.74
N SER A 149 39.76 -43.62 13.51
CA SER A 149 39.58 -44.76 14.40
C SER A 149 40.42 -44.54 15.66
N VAL A 150 39.81 -44.63 16.83
CA VAL A 150 40.51 -44.91 18.09
C VAL A 150 39.77 -46.07 18.77
N PRO A 151 40.42 -47.23 19.00
CA PRO A 151 39.88 -48.28 19.84
C PRO A 151 39.96 -47.85 21.31
N GLY A 152 38.86 -47.99 22.03
CA GLY A 152 38.70 -47.49 23.40
C GLY A 152 39.24 -48.41 24.49
N LEU A 153 39.05 -47.99 25.75
CA LEU A 153 38.91 -48.87 26.93
C LEU A 153 38.53 -48.05 28.17
N GLY A 154 37.48 -48.49 28.89
CA GLY A 154 37.28 -48.32 30.35
C GLY A 154 37.02 -46.90 30.88
N GLU A 155 36.22 -46.61 31.90
CA GLU A 155 35.45 -47.38 32.88
C GLU A 155 34.27 -46.50 33.34
N LYS A 156 33.41 -47.06 34.19
CA LYS A 156 32.06 -46.61 34.54
C LYS A 156 32.08 -45.87 35.91
N PRO A 157 30.94 -45.64 36.58
CA PRO A 157 30.16 -44.39 36.68
C PRO A 157 30.21 -43.76 38.09
N GLU A 158 29.68 -42.54 38.30
CA GLU A 158 28.85 -42.24 39.49
C GLU A 158 28.17 -40.86 39.48
N ALA A 159 26.96 -40.86 40.07
CA ALA A 159 26.20 -39.84 40.82
C ALA A 159 26.45 -38.33 40.55
N GLY A 160 25.46 -37.45 40.48
CA GLY A 160 24.05 -37.49 40.90
C GLY A 160 23.51 -36.04 41.01
N ALA A 161 22.25 -35.92 41.40
CA ALA A 161 21.53 -34.72 41.86
C ALA A 161 20.96 -33.71 40.81
N THR A 162 19.70 -33.96 40.47
CA THR A 162 18.49 -33.10 40.63
C THR A 162 18.73 -31.70 41.24
N VAL A 163 18.14 -30.60 40.74
CA VAL A 163 16.81 -30.02 41.11
C VAL A 163 16.71 -28.67 40.35
N GLN A 164 15.82 -28.46 39.36
CA GLN A 164 14.45 -27.89 39.39
C GLN A 164 14.17 -26.68 40.30
N MET A 165 13.81 -25.53 39.71
CA MET A 165 12.69 -24.63 40.10
C MET A 165 12.73 -23.45 39.11
N ASP A 166 11.83 -23.31 38.13
CA ASP A 166 10.48 -22.74 38.27
C ASP A 166 10.40 -21.52 39.20
N VAL A 167 10.02 -20.35 38.64
CA VAL A 167 8.87 -19.52 39.04
C VAL A 167 8.90 -18.19 38.27
N VAL A 168 7.79 -17.94 37.59
CA VAL A 168 7.27 -16.72 36.91
C VAL A 168 6.14 -16.19 37.83
N PRO A 169 5.49 -15.00 37.69
CA PRO A 169 5.82 -13.60 37.32
C PRO A 169 5.31 -12.65 38.48
N PRO A 170 4.44 -11.62 38.29
CA PRO A 170 4.39 -10.40 37.44
C PRO A 170 4.31 -9.11 38.31
N LEU A 171 4.01 -7.93 37.71
CA LEU A 171 3.23 -6.76 38.24
C LEU A 171 3.56 -5.56 37.31
N ASP A 172 2.68 -5.07 36.42
CA ASP A 172 1.49 -4.21 36.59
C ASP A 172 1.76 -2.82 37.20
N SER A 173 1.28 -1.76 36.53
CA SER A 173 0.57 -0.60 37.11
C SER A 173 0.41 0.59 36.13
N SER A 174 -0.81 1.10 36.14
CA SER A 174 -1.49 2.21 35.45
C SER A 174 -1.18 3.64 35.96
N GLU A 175 -1.65 4.68 35.23
CA GLU A 175 -2.53 5.83 35.68
C GLU A 175 -2.56 6.96 34.60
N LYS A 176 -3.72 7.38 34.05
CA LYS A 176 -4.66 8.50 34.41
C LYS A 176 -4.05 9.93 34.39
N GLU A 177 -4.71 11.05 34.09
CA GLU A 177 -5.98 11.57 33.53
C GLU A 177 -5.89 13.13 33.66
N SER A 178 -6.48 13.97 32.78
CA SER A 178 -7.26 15.20 33.15
C SER A 178 -7.64 16.21 32.03
N LYS A 179 -8.98 16.45 31.93
CA LYS A 179 -9.83 17.69 31.76
C LYS A 179 -9.59 18.90 30.82
N ALA A 180 -10.61 19.13 29.96
CA ALA A 180 -11.60 20.25 29.82
C ALA A 180 -11.23 21.75 29.59
N GLY A 181 -11.95 22.39 28.64
CA GLY A 181 -12.14 23.85 28.51
C GLY A 181 -13.14 24.28 27.40
N VAL A 182 -14.08 25.17 27.73
CA VAL A 182 -15.26 25.65 26.96
C VAL A 182 -15.05 27.07 26.40
N GLY A 183 -15.65 27.43 25.24
CA GLY A 183 -16.22 28.78 25.05
C GLY A 183 -16.27 29.45 23.66
N LYS A 184 -17.51 29.77 23.23
CA LYS A 184 -18.04 31.04 22.65
C LYS A 184 -18.50 31.14 21.17
N ARG A 185 -19.70 31.75 21.07
CA ARG A 185 -20.60 32.13 19.97
C ARG A 185 -20.05 33.20 18.99
N GLY A 186 -20.59 33.25 17.76
CA GLY A 186 -20.62 34.51 17.00
C GLY A 186 -21.14 34.51 15.53
N LYS A 187 -22.40 34.94 15.36
CA LYS A 187 -22.99 35.77 14.27
C LYS A 187 -23.12 35.30 12.80
N ARG A 188 -24.39 35.02 12.46
CA ARG A 188 -25.17 35.40 11.25
C ARG A 188 -24.52 36.38 10.25
N LYS A 189 -24.62 36.07 8.94
CA LYS A 189 -25.02 37.05 7.89
C LYS A 189 -25.83 36.36 6.78
N ASN A 190 -26.94 37.02 6.46
CA ASN A 190 -27.92 36.73 5.42
C ASN A 190 -27.66 37.68 4.24
N LYS A 191 -27.57 37.23 2.97
CA LYS A 191 -27.74 38.14 1.81
C LYS A 191 -28.02 37.44 0.45
N LYS A 192 -29.29 37.55 0.05
CA LYS A 192 -29.83 37.86 -1.30
C LYS A 192 -29.26 37.17 -2.56
N ASN A 193 -30.12 36.33 -3.15
CA ASN A 193 -30.89 36.60 -4.37
C ASN A 193 -30.10 37.03 -5.63
N ARG A 194 -30.08 36.16 -6.65
CA ARG A 194 -29.97 36.63 -8.04
C ARG A 194 -30.76 35.72 -8.98
N ARG A 195 -31.99 36.16 -9.26
CA ARG A 195 -32.77 35.79 -10.45
C ARG A 195 -31.93 36.03 -11.71
N ARG A 196 -31.85 35.05 -12.61
CA ARG A 196 -31.83 35.32 -14.05
C ARG A 196 -32.76 34.35 -14.75
N ARG A 197 -33.83 34.94 -15.28
CA ARG A 197 -34.65 34.38 -16.35
C ARG A 197 -33.78 34.34 -17.60
N HIS A 198 -33.86 33.27 -18.38
CA HIS A 198 -33.74 33.39 -19.82
C HIS A 198 -34.99 32.79 -20.46
N ALA A 199 -35.74 33.71 -21.07
CA ALA A 199 -36.83 33.44 -21.96
C ALA A 199 -36.24 33.25 -23.37
N SER A 200 -36.84 32.30 -24.09
CA SER A 200 -37.25 32.36 -25.49
C SER A 200 -36.26 32.49 -26.64
N ASP A 201 -36.71 31.84 -27.72
CA ASP A 201 -36.60 32.18 -29.14
C ASP A 201 -35.45 31.61 -29.98
N LYS A 202 -35.76 30.47 -30.63
CA LYS A 202 -36.14 30.36 -32.05
C LYS A 202 -35.28 31.13 -33.07
N LYS A 203 -34.69 30.36 -33.99
CA LYS A 203 -34.29 30.61 -35.41
C LYS A 203 -33.09 29.69 -35.66
N LEU A 204 -32.92 28.99 -36.78
CA LEU A 204 -33.60 28.88 -38.07
C LEU A 204 -33.28 27.49 -38.60
#